data_AF-A0A1B6I6W8-F1
#
_entry.id   AF-A0A1B6I6W8-F1
#
_cell.length_a   1.000
_cell.length_b   1.000
_cell.length_c   1.000
_cell.angle_alpha   90.00
_cell.angle_beta   90.00
_cell.angle_gamma   90.00
#
_symmetry.space_group_name_H-M   'P 1'
#
loop_
_entity.id
_entity.type
_entity.pdbx_description
1 polymer ?
#
loop_
_entity_poly.entity_id
_entity_poly.type
_entity_poly.pdbx_seq_one_letter_code
_entity_poly.pdbx_strand_id
1 'polypeptide(L)'
;MLKMHFSKQFFVLAAIAVCCGLRVVSCESVDGNKTSLSPYLNKRYELAKGDDDNFEDLMEYLGVGWLMRKAIVMAKPVMELKLGGGQYTLCSESFFKNIYTTFRLGVEFEEKTPDGRYVDTKFTAEGNKLTQTQKDEKGRVTTIVREFKPEEVVVTASVDKYSCVRIYKAVAV
;
A
#
# COMPACT_ATOMS: atom_id res chain seq x y z
N MET A 1 -44.76 -26.51 -24.46
CA MET A 1 -43.34 -26.93 -24.56
C MET A 1 -42.49 -25.82 -23.96
N LEU A 2 -42.09 -25.98 -22.70
CA LEU A 2 -41.20 -25.06 -21.99
C LEU A 2 -40.33 -25.96 -21.09
N LYS A 3 -39.00 -25.94 -21.28
CA LYS A 3 -38.04 -26.64 -20.41
C LYS A 3 -37.05 -25.59 -19.89
N MET A 4 -37.06 -25.30 -18.57
CA MET A 4 -36.17 -25.83 -17.49
C MET A 4 -34.87 -25.01 -17.37
N HIS A 5 -34.23 -24.72 -16.23
CA HIS A 5 -34.41 -24.74 -14.76
C HIS A 5 -33.11 -24.06 -14.21
N PHE A 6 -33.03 -23.41 -13.04
CA PHE A 6 -32.74 -23.98 -11.71
C PHE A 6 -32.78 -22.82 -10.68
N SER A 7 -33.77 -22.76 -9.78
CA SER A 7 -33.76 -23.21 -8.36
C SER A 7 -33.14 -22.21 -7.36
N LYS A 8 -34.02 -21.66 -6.51
CA LYS A 8 -33.73 -21.00 -5.23
C LYS A 8 -33.48 -22.06 -4.14
N GLN A 9 -32.92 -21.60 -3.00
CA GLN A 9 -32.78 -22.23 -1.67
C GLN A 9 -31.50 -23.01 -1.35
N PHE A 10 -31.27 -23.15 -0.03
CA PHE A 10 -30.10 -23.56 0.77
C PHE A 10 -29.25 -22.35 1.24
N PHE A 11 -29.22 -21.90 2.50
CA PHE A 11 -29.73 -22.38 3.79
C PHE A 11 -29.92 -21.19 4.76
N VAL A 12 -30.96 -21.26 5.60
CA VAL A 12 -31.14 -20.48 6.85
C VAL A 12 -30.59 -21.32 8.02
N LEU A 13 -30.31 -20.67 9.16
CA LEU A 13 -29.89 -21.16 10.50
C LEU A 13 -28.38 -21.07 10.77
N ALA A 14 -27.87 -20.60 11.92
CA ALA A 14 -28.48 -20.30 13.22
C ALA A 14 -27.67 -19.22 13.96
N ALA A 15 -28.37 -18.50 14.84
CA ALA A 15 -27.78 -17.68 15.88
C ALA A 15 -27.13 -18.56 16.96
N ILE A 16 -25.92 -18.18 17.41
CA ILE A 16 -25.43 -18.47 18.76
C ILE A 16 -24.83 -17.16 19.30
N ALA A 17 -25.58 -16.52 20.19
CA ALA A 17 -25.06 -15.56 21.13
C ALA A 17 -24.39 -16.32 22.28
N VAL A 18 -23.09 -16.11 22.49
CA VAL A 18 -22.40 -16.38 23.75
C VAL A 18 -21.47 -15.20 24.03
N CYS A 19 -21.59 -14.69 25.24
CA CYS A 19 -20.91 -13.53 25.80
C CYS A 19 -19.39 -13.51 25.57
N CYS A 20 -18.92 -12.55 24.78
CA CYS A 20 -17.73 -11.74 25.08
C CYS A 20 -17.85 -10.45 24.24
N GLY A 21 -17.63 -9.28 24.83
CA GLY A 21 -18.02 -7.97 24.30
C GLY A 21 -17.33 -7.53 23.00
N LEU A 22 -17.59 -8.19 21.87
CA LEU A 22 -17.28 -7.66 20.55
C LEU A 22 -18.45 -6.80 20.06
N ARG A 23 -18.21 -5.49 19.98
CA ARG A 23 -19.00 -4.56 19.20
C ARG A 23 -19.18 -5.13 17.79
N VAL A 24 -20.43 -5.35 17.39
CA VAL A 24 -20.83 -5.49 16.00
C VAL A 24 -20.42 -4.21 15.29
N VAL A 25 -19.27 -4.22 14.61
CA VAL A 25 -18.93 -3.18 13.64
C VAL A 25 -19.76 -3.51 12.40
N SER A 26 -20.87 -2.79 12.24
CA SER A 26 -21.66 -2.79 11.02
C SER A 26 -20.70 -2.54 9.85
N CYS A 27 -20.69 -3.45 8.87
CA CYS A 27 -20.00 -3.24 7.62
C CYS A 27 -20.84 -2.23 6.83
N GLU A 28 -20.53 -0.94 6.98
CA GLU A 28 -21.12 0.08 6.11
C GLU A 28 -20.64 -0.17 4.69
N SER A 29 -21.62 -0.32 3.78
CA SER A 29 -21.39 -0.38 2.34
C SER A 29 -20.73 0.93 1.91
N VAL A 30 -19.51 0.86 1.38
CA VAL A 30 -18.86 2.00 0.73
C VAL A 30 -19.49 2.15 -0.65
N ASP A 31 -20.66 2.79 -0.67
CA ASP A 31 -21.32 3.22 -1.89
C ASP A 31 -20.56 4.41 -2.51
N GLY A 32 -20.01 4.22 -3.71
CA GLY A 32 -19.93 5.26 -4.74
C GLY A 32 -19.06 6.50 -4.53
N ASN A 33 -18.26 6.63 -3.46
CA ASN A 33 -17.42 7.82 -3.30
C ASN A 33 -16.17 7.73 -4.18
N LYS A 34 -16.18 8.48 -5.28
CA LYS A 34 -15.06 8.66 -6.22
C LYS A 34 -13.84 9.16 -5.43
N THR A 35 -12.96 8.25 -5.01
CA THR A 35 -11.81 8.61 -4.19
C THR A 35 -10.88 9.52 -4.98
N SER A 36 -10.20 10.46 -4.32
CA SER A 36 -9.29 11.40 -4.99
C SER A 36 -8.18 10.72 -5.81
N LEU A 37 -7.86 9.46 -5.47
CA LEU A 37 -6.88 8.62 -6.16
C LEU A 37 -7.43 7.85 -7.37
N SER A 38 -8.74 7.87 -7.62
CA SER A 38 -9.38 7.14 -8.72
C SER A 38 -8.71 7.35 -10.10
N PRO A 39 -8.22 8.55 -10.47
CA PRO A 39 -7.53 8.76 -11.76
C PRO A 39 -6.20 8.00 -11.92
N TYR A 40 -5.65 7.46 -10.84
CA TYR A 40 -4.34 6.81 -10.80
C TYR A 40 -4.42 5.30 -10.56
N LEU A 41 -5.63 4.76 -10.36
CA LEU A 41 -5.83 3.33 -10.15
C LEU A 41 -5.49 2.52 -11.40
N ASN A 42 -4.89 1.34 -11.18
CA ASN A 42 -4.48 0.38 -12.21
C ASN A 42 -3.52 0.93 -13.27
N LYS A 43 -2.89 2.08 -12.99
CA LYS A 43 -1.77 2.60 -13.78
C LYS A 43 -0.47 2.05 -13.21
N ARG A 44 0.42 1.63 -14.10
CA ARG A 44 1.75 1.13 -13.77
C ARG A 44 2.77 2.25 -13.92
N TYR A 45 3.69 2.35 -12.96
CA TYR A 45 4.75 3.35 -12.95
C TYR A 45 6.08 2.68 -12.65
N GLU A 46 7.07 2.80 -13.52
CA GLU A 46 8.40 2.23 -13.33
C GLU A 46 9.38 3.28 -12.81
N LEU A 47 10.27 2.89 -11.89
CA LEU A 47 11.31 3.77 -11.40
C LEU A 47 12.19 4.27 -12.55
N ALA A 48 12.17 5.58 -12.79
CA ALA A 48 12.96 6.22 -13.84
C ALA A 48 14.21 6.92 -13.29
N LYS A 49 14.11 7.53 -12.10
CA LYS A 49 15.21 8.26 -11.46
C LYS A 49 15.10 8.15 -9.94
N GLY A 50 16.20 7.87 -9.26
CA GLY A 50 16.28 7.87 -7.81
C GLY A 50 17.43 8.73 -7.31
N ASP A 51 17.23 9.37 -6.17
CA ASP A 51 18.30 9.90 -5.32
C ASP A 51 18.90 8.74 -4.53
N ASP A 52 19.73 7.93 -5.20
CA ASP A 52 20.15 6.63 -4.68
C ASP A 52 21.07 6.75 -3.46
N ASP A 53 21.96 7.75 -3.42
CA ASP A 53 22.85 7.99 -2.27
C ASP A 53 22.03 8.29 -1.00
N ASN A 54 21.10 9.24 -1.05
CA ASN A 54 20.25 9.56 0.09
C ASN A 54 19.27 8.42 0.43
N PHE A 55 18.85 7.64 -0.55
CA PHE A 55 18.02 6.46 -0.31
C PHE A 55 18.79 5.36 0.41
N GLU A 56 20.06 5.14 0.05
CA GLU A 56 20.95 4.24 0.77
C GLU A 56 21.22 4.71 2.20
N ASP A 57 21.49 6.00 2.41
CA ASP A 57 21.70 6.59 3.74
C ASP A 57 20.45 6.44 4.63
N LEU A 58 19.26 6.69 4.07
CA LEU A 58 17.99 6.49 4.76
C LEU A 58 17.80 5.02 5.14
N MET A 59 18.05 4.09 4.22
CA MET A 59 17.94 2.65 4.50
C MET A 59 18.97 2.19 5.54
N GLU A 60 20.20 2.70 5.49
CA GLU A 60 21.23 2.43 6.49
C GLU A 60 20.81 2.92 7.87
N TYR A 61 20.27 4.14 7.95
CA TYR A 61 19.72 4.69 9.18
C TYR A 61 18.60 3.80 9.76
N LEU A 62 17.73 3.27 8.91
CA LEU A 62 16.67 2.33 9.32
C LEU A 62 17.21 0.95 9.76
N GLY A 63 18.47 0.63 9.49
CA GLY A 63 19.14 -0.62 9.87
C GLY A 63 19.18 -1.68 8.77
N VAL A 64 18.87 -1.31 7.52
CA VAL A 64 18.92 -2.23 6.38
C VAL A 64 20.38 -2.55 6.05
N GLY A 65 20.75 -3.83 6.01
CA GLY A 65 22.11 -4.27 5.73
C GLY A 65 22.62 -3.89 4.33
N TRP A 66 23.92 -3.64 4.22
CA TRP A 66 24.58 -3.12 3.00
C TRP A 66 24.22 -3.88 1.71
N LEU A 67 24.26 -5.22 1.74
CA LEU A 67 23.95 -6.05 0.56
C LEU A 67 22.50 -5.85 0.08
N MET A 68 21.55 -5.75 1.00
CA MET A 68 20.15 -5.49 0.69
C MET A 68 19.96 -4.10 0.09
N ARG A 69 20.66 -3.08 0.62
CA ARG A 69 20.59 -1.71 0.09
C ARG A 69 21.01 -1.67 -1.39
N LYS A 70 22.14 -2.30 -1.72
CA LYS A 70 22.62 -2.37 -3.12
C LYS A 70 21.63 -3.10 -4.03
N ALA A 71 21.05 -4.21 -3.58
CA ALA A 71 20.05 -4.93 -4.35
C ALA A 71 18.79 -4.08 -4.61
N ILE A 72 18.29 -3.36 -3.60
CA ILE A 72 17.08 -2.51 -3.71
C ILE A 72 17.33 -1.31 -4.65
N VAL A 73 18.51 -0.69 -4.60
CA VAL A 73 18.88 0.39 -5.52
C VAL A 73 18.83 -0.08 -6.97
N MET A 74 19.35 -1.28 -7.24
CA MET A 74 19.33 -1.86 -8.59
C MET A 74 17.94 -2.32 -9.03
N ALA A 75 17.02 -2.63 -8.11
CA ALA A 75 15.77 -3.35 -8.34
C ALA A 75 14.78 -2.73 -9.34
N LYS A 76 14.89 -1.42 -9.63
CA LYS A 76 14.00 -0.66 -10.55
C LYS A 76 12.53 -1.11 -10.51
N PRO A 77 11.84 -0.96 -9.36
CA PRO A 77 10.49 -1.50 -9.20
C PRO A 77 9.45 -0.82 -10.10
N VAL A 78 8.44 -1.59 -10.48
CA VAL A 78 7.19 -1.14 -11.08
C VAL A 78 6.11 -1.09 -10.00
N MET A 79 5.54 0.09 -9.81
CA MET A 79 4.51 0.37 -8.82
C MET A 79 3.13 0.43 -9.47
N GLU A 80 2.13 -0.13 -8.81
CA GLU A 80 0.73 -0.09 -9.24
C GLU A 80 -0.19 0.04 -8.02
N LEU A 81 -1.19 0.91 -8.08
CA LEU A 81 -2.21 1.05 -7.04
C LEU A 81 -3.55 0.48 -7.54
N LYS A 82 -4.09 -0.51 -6.83
CA LYS A 82 -5.36 -1.16 -7.15
C LYS A 82 -6.40 -0.85 -6.08
N LEU A 83 -7.68 -0.92 -6.46
CA LEU A 83 -8.81 -0.83 -5.55
C LEU A 83 -9.80 -1.95 -5.89
N GLY A 84 -10.09 -2.82 -4.91
CA GLY A 84 -11.02 -3.93 -5.07
C GLY A 84 -11.66 -4.30 -3.74
N GLY A 85 -12.97 -4.58 -3.74
CA GLY A 85 -13.69 -4.98 -2.52
C GLY A 85 -13.58 -3.96 -1.37
N GLY A 86 -13.50 -2.67 -1.69
CA GLY A 86 -13.38 -1.58 -0.70
C GLY A 86 -12.00 -1.44 -0.07
N GLN A 87 -10.97 -2.12 -0.59
CA GLN A 87 -9.59 -2.06 -0.07
C GLN A 87 -8.61 -1.69 -1.18
N TYR A 88 -7.59 -0.92 -0.81
CA TYR A 88 -6.48 -0.61 -1.69
C TYR A 88 -5.44 -1.73 -1.63
N THR A 89 -4.79 -1.99 -2.75
CA THR A 89 -3.57 -2.81 -2.80
C THR A 89 -2.49 -2.04 -3.52
N LEU A 90 -1.40 -1.73 -2.82
CA LEU A 90 -0.19 -1.16 -3.41
C LEU A 90 0.75 -2.30 -3.80
N CYS A 91 0.98 -2.45 -5.09
CA CYS A 91 1.92 -3.41 -5.66
C CYS A 91 3.26 -2.72 -5.92
N SER A 92 4.36 -3.39 -5.58
CA SER A 92 5.72 -3.02 -5.97
C SER A 92 6.41 -4.27 -6.49
N GLU A 93 6.57 -4.36 -7.80
CA GLU A 93 7.14 -5.52 -8.50
C GLU A 93 8.56 -5.21 -8.96
N SER A 94 9.52 -6.09 -8.71
CA SER A 94 10.92 -5.92 -9.17
C SER A 94 11.57 -7.27 -9.42
N PHE A 95 12.74 -7.30 -10.06
CA PHE A 95 13.49 -8.55 -10.19
C PHE A 95 13.94 -9.12 -8.83
N PHE A 96 14.01 -8.26 -7.81
CA PHE A 96 14.49 -8.65 -6.49
C PHE A 96 13.38 -9.23 -5.62
N LYS A 97 12.30 -8.47 -5.44
CA LYS A 97 11.16 -8.89 -4.60
C LYS A 97 9.88 -8.19 -5.06
N ASN A 98 8.79 -8.95 -5.09
CA ASN A 98 7.44 -8.44 -5.30
C ASN A 98 6.75 -8.29 -3.95
N ILE A 99 6.20 -7.12 -3.69
CA ILE A 99 5.52 -6.78 -2.44
C ILE A 99 4.11 -6.30 -2.78
N TYR A 100 3.13 -6.82 -2.06
CA TYR A 100 1.73 -6.44 -2.19
C TYR A 100 1.21 -6.07 -0.81
N THR A 101 0.84 -4.81 -0.62
CA THR A 101 0.33 -4.30 0.66
C THR A 101 -1.13 -3.91 0.49
N THR A 102 -2.03 -4.64 1.16
CA THR A 102 -3.48 -4.35 1.15
C THR A 102 -3.87 -3.59 2.39
N PHE A 103 -4.61 -2.50 2.23
CA PHE A 103 -4.96 -1.58 3.32
C PHE A 103 -6.30 -0.87 3.10
N ARG A 104 -6.83 -0.32 4.20
CA ARG A 104 -7.92 0.67 4.18
C ARG A 104 -7.35 2.03 4.59
N LEU A 105 -7.79 3.10 3.91
CA LEU A 105 -7.37 4.45 4.27
C LEU A 105 -7.83 4.79 5.69
N GLY A 106 -6.94 5.43 6.45
CA GLY A 106 -7.21 5.87 7.82
C GLY A 106 -7.12 4.78 8.88
N VAL A 107 -6.99 3.50 8.49
CA VAL A 107 -6.90 2.36 9.40
C VAL A 107 -5.44 1.96 9.57
N GLU A 108 -5.01 1.82 10.83
CA GLU A 108 -3.67 1.37 11.20
C GLU A 108 -3.62 -0.16 11.25
N PHE A 109 -2.49 -0.74 10.84
CA PHE A 109 -2.26 -2.18 10.86
C PHE A 109 -0.78 -2.50 11.06
N GLU A 110 -0.49 -3.68 11.61
CA GLU A 110 0.88 -4.16 11.77
C GLU A 110 1.43 -4.64 10.41
N GLU A 111 2.56 -4.08 9.99
CA GLU A 111 3.27 -4.46 8.78
C GLU A 111 4.61 -5.09 9.15
N LYS A 112 4.86 -6.32 8.67
CA LYS A 112 6.20 -6.87 8.64
C LYS A 112 6.91 -6.41 7.37
N THR A 113 7.79 -5.44 7.53
CA THR A 113 8.57 -4.87 6.42
C THR A 113 9.52 -5.90 5.80
N PRO A 114 9.92 -5.75 4.52
CA PRO A 114 10.77 -6.71 3.82
C PRO A 114 12.14 -6.96 4.49
N ASP A 115 12.62 -5.99 5.26
CA ASP A 115 13.87 -6.03 6.04
C ASP A 115 13.68 -6.61 7.46
N GLY A 116 12.47 -7.10 7.79
CA GLY A 116 12.19 -7.89 8.98
C GLY A 116 11.74 -7.10 10.20
N ARG A 117 11.60 -5.77 10.09
CA ARG A 117 11.05 -4.93 11.17
C ARG A 117 9.52 -5.04 11.21
N TYR A 118 8.97 -5.04 12.42
CA TYR A 118 7.55 -4.81 12.66
C TYR A 118 7.32 -3.32 12.83
N VAL A 119 6.34 -2.79 12.10
CA VAL A 119 5.97 -1.37 12.15
C VAL A 119 4.46 -1.23 12.14
N ASP A 120 3.96 -0.24 12.87
CA ASP A 120 2.57 0.18 12.75
C ASP A 120 2.45 1.07 11.52
N THR A 121 1.61 0.65 10.58
CA THR A 121 1.47 1.31 9.27
C THR A 121 0.08 1.88 9.11
N LYS A 122 0.03 3.12 8.61
CA LYS A 122 -1.21 3.79 8.25
C LYS A 122 -1.07 4.46 6.89
N PHE A 123 -2.08 4.30 6.05
CA PHE A 123 -2.20 5.03 4.80
C PHE A 123 -3.29 6.09 4.90
N THR A 124 -3.00 7.29 4.43
CA THR A 124 -3.97 8.38 4.25
C THR A 124 -3.86 8.93 2.83
N ALA A 125 -4.95 9.52 2.33
CA ALA A 125 -4.97 10.12 1.01
C ALA A 125 -5.61 11.49 1.05
N GLU A 126 -5.00 12.45 0.38
CA GLU A 126 -5.49 13.81 0.22
C GLU A 126 -5.18 14.29 -1.20
N GLY A 127 -6.23 14.57 -1.99
CA GLY A 127 -6.07 14.90 -3.40
C GLY A 127 -5.31 13.81 -4.16
N ASN A 128 -4.20 14.19 -4.80
CA ASN A 128 -3.33 13.30 -5.55
C ASN A 128 -2.20 12.67 -4.72
N LYS A 129 -2.19 12.85 -3.39
CA LYS A 129 -1.15 12.33 -2.51
C LYS A 129 -1.64 11.13 -1.72
N LEU A 130 -0.88 10.05 -1.76
CA LEU A 130 -1.01 8.90 -0.88
C LEU A 130 0.16 8.92 0.11
N THR A 131 -0.14 9.11 1.39
CA THR A 131 0.84 9.15 2.46
C THR A 131 0.80 7.85 3.24
N GLN A 132 1.96 7.20 3.34
CA GLN A 132 2.18 6.04 4.20
C GLN A 132 3.04 6.48 5.38
N THR A 133 2.58 6.22 6.59
CA THR A 133 3.34 6.43 7.82
C THR A 133 3.64 5.08 8.44
N GLN A 134 4.91 4.82 8.74
CA GLN A 134 5.37 3.62 9.41
C GLN A 134 6.07 4.02 10.72
N LYS A 135 5.57 3.51 11.85
CA LYS A 135 6.19 3.73 13.16
C LYS A 135 6.86 2.44 13.62
N ASP A 136 8.16 2.51 13.90
CA ASP A 136 8.91 1.36 14.40
C ASP A 136 8.90 1.27 15.94
N GLU A 137 9.38 0.14 16.47
CA GLU A 137 9.46 -0.13 17.91
C GLU A 137 10.32 0.89 18.67
N LYS A 138 11.25 1.57 17.98
CA LYS A 138 12.10 2.62 18.56
C LYS A 138 11.40 3.98 18.56
N GLY A 139 10.16 4.05 18.08
CA GLY A 139 9.36 5.26 17.98
C GLY A 139 9.71 6.14 16.78
N ARG A 140 10.58 5.68 15.87
CA ARG A 140 10.91 6.45 14.65
C ARG A 140 9.74 6.38 13.70
N VAL A 141 9.44 7.51 13.08
CA VAL A 141 8.33 7.64 12.13
C VAL A 141 8.90 7.87 10.74
N THR A 142 8.77 6.85 9.89
CA THR A 142 9.08 6.96 8.47
C THR A 142 7.83 7.40 7.72
N THR A 143 7.95 8.44 6.91
CA THR A 143 6.85 8.93 6.07
C THR A 143 7.22 8.74 4.61
N ILE A 144 6.33 8.10 3.84
CA ILE A 144 6.49 7.90 2.40
C ILE A 144 5.28 8.55 1.71
N VAL A 145 5.52 9.67 1.04
CA VAL A 145 4.50 10.39 0.28
C VAL A 145 4.66 10.04 -1.19
N ARG A 146 3.57 9.54 -1.79
CA ARG A 146 3.46 9.27 -3.23
C ARG A 146 2.54 10.31 -3.83
N GLU A 147 3.10 11.28 -4.52
CA GLU A 147 2.36 12.31 -5.22
C GLU A 147 2.15 11.91 -6.67
N PHE A 148 0.92 11.55 -7.00
CA PHE A 148 0.55 11.10 -8.33
C PHE A 148 0.31 12.28 -9.28
N LYS A 149 0.93 12.21 -10.45
CA LYS A 149 0.71 13.11 -11.58
C LYS A 149 0.27 12.28 -12.79
N PRO A 150 -0.20 12.91 -13.89
CA PRO A 150 -0.64 12.17 -15.07
C PRO A 150 0.41 11.22 -15.65
N GLU A 151 1.67 11.65 -15.71
CA GLU A 151 2.77 10.93 -16.37
C GLU A 151 3.83 10.37 -15.41
N GLU A 152 3.77 10.74 -14.13
CA GLU A 152 4.78 10.35 -13.15
C GLU A 152 4.19 10.23 -11.73
N VAL A 153 4.94 9.56 -10.86
CA VAL A 153 4.75 9.63 -9.40
C VAL A 153 6.04 10.10 -8.78
N VAL A 154 5.95 11.17 -7.99
CA VAL A 154 7.06 11.62 -7.15
C VAL A 154 6.91 10.97 -5.79
N VAL A 155 7.89 10.16 -5.41
CA VAL A 155 7.92 9.45 -4.13
C VAL A 155 8.98 10.10 -3.25
N THR A 156 8.54 10.71 -2.15
CA THR A 156 9.43 11.26 -1.13
C THR A 156 9.36 10.39 0.11
N ALA A 157 10.50 9.84 0.53
CA ALA A 157 10.62 9.12 1.79
C ALA A 157 11.46 9.94 2.76
N SER A 158 11.03 10.01 4.02
CA SER A 158 11.75 10.74 5.07
C SER A 158 11.63 10.07 6.43
N VAL A 159 12.68 10.19 7.24
CA VAL A 159 12.74 9.78 8.64
C VAL A 159 13.79 10.65 9.35
N ASP A 160 13.40 11.30 10.44
CA ASP A 160 14.23 12.27 11.17
C ASP A 160 14.87 13.31 10.24
N LYS A 161 16.20 13.30 10.11
CA LYS A 161 16.95 14.21 9.22
C LYS A 161 17.20 13.66 7.81
N TYR A 162 16.86 12.40 7.55
CA TYR A 162 17.12 11.72 6.29
C TYR A 162 15.91 11.86 5.36
N SER A 163 16.18 12.13 4.08
CA SER A 163 15.14 12.20 3.06
C SER A 163 15.70 11.85 1.69
N CYS A 164 14.92 11.17 0.86
CA CYS A 164 15.26 10.90 -0.53
C CYS A 164 14.03 11.08 -1.43
N VAL A 165 14.27 11.33 -2.72
CA VAL A 165 13.22 11.43 -3.73
C VAL A 165 13.46 10.42 -4.85
N ARG A 166 12.41 9.68 -5.21
CA ARG A 166 12.40 8.73 -6.33
C ARG A 166 11.25 9.09 -7.28
N ILE A 167 11.54 9.20 -8.56
CA ILE A 167 10.58 9.54 -9.63
C ILE A 167 10.29 8.29 -10.44
N TYR A 168 9.01 7.94 -10.51
CA TYR A 168 8.49 6.85 -11.31
C TYR A 168 7.75 7.43 -12.51
N LYS A 169 7.93 6.86 -13.70
CA LYS A 169 7.21 7.29 -14.91
C LYS A 169 6.15 6.27 -15.29
N ALA A 170 5.03 6.74 -15.81
CA ALA A 170 3.98 5.87 -16.31
C ALA A 170 4.53 4.97 -17.42
N VAL A 171 4.21 3.68 -17.35
CA VAL A 171 4.53 2.72 -18.42
C VAL A 171 3.25 2.33 -19.15
N ALA A 172 3.33 2.20 -20.47
CA ALA A 172 2.21 1.70 -21.26
C ALA A 172 1.93 0.25 -20.85
N VAL A 173 0.65 -0.07 -20.70
CA VAL A 173 0.14 -1.43 -20.45
C VAL A 173 -0.19 -2.08 -21.78
#